data_AF-A0A8J2MK07-F1
#
_entry.id   AF-A0A8J2MK07-F1
#
_cell.length_a   1.000
_cell.length_b   1.000
_cell.length_c   1.000
_cell.angle_alpha   90.00
_cell.angle_beta   90.00
_cell.angle_gamma   90.00
#
_symmetry.space_group_name_H-M   'P 1'
#
loop_
_entity.id
_entity.type
_entity.pdbx_description
1 polymer ?
#
loop_
_entity_poly.entity_id
_entity_poly.type
_entity_poly.pdbx_seq_one_letter_code
_entity_poly.pdbx_strand_id
1 'polypeptide(L)'
;MRRMWKKIIIWWLIAVYFFDKNSAFDNILYKRSPTPYTQMGQLFKSCYSDRLNPVVITTNLIDIIEELPVEDVSFSMMTIDCNFKAKDIQIFIPAYPLYIVSTDSTDQLQGLLNELKSTPTWNIVSIFLFIEAEGNYCQNASQVLQLLWKFDLLSSFYFCIEPNNDIMLYTYNPYTNRAPDLWTEVNTDDKPNNWWTLYKQLYIPKDEGVCQSLSYDKTTALDGYEVKAASDSMSWEHITRNETYNISSFDETLMNGDRTFMVTLFTALNVTPKINYDDPGAYKNNTVKATGKRNPRYKYFCPK
;
A
#
# COMPACT_ATOMS: atom_id res chain seq x y z
N MET A 1 20.56 43.45 -35.43
CA MET A 1 20.12 42.54 -34.35
C MET A 1 18.60 42.48 -34.08
N ARG A 2 17.71 43.13 -34.87
CA ARG A 2 16.24 43.05 -34.65
C ARG A 2 15.44 42.18 -35.64
N ARG A 3 16.09 41.52 -36.60
CA ARG A 3 15.43 40.66 -37.62
C ARG A 3 15.43 39.15 -37.33
N MET A 4 16.22 38.66 -36.37
CA MET A 4 16.24 37.22 -36.02
C MET A 4 15.15 36.81 -35.03
N TRP A 5 14.66 37.74 -34.19
CA TRP A 5 13.68 37.40 -33.15
C TRP A 5 12.26 37.14 -33.67
N LYS A 6 11.88 37.69 -34.84
CA LYS A 6 10.55 37.45 -35.42
C LYS A 6 10.38 36.06 -36.02
N LYS A 7 11.45 35.39 -36.47
CA LYS A 7 11.34 34.03 -37.04
C LYS A 7 11.22 32.95 -35.96
N ILE A 8 11.84 33.16 -34.79
CA ILE A 8 11.77 32.22 -33.67
C ILE A 8 10.35 32.21 -33.06
N ILE A 9 9.71 33.37 -32.91
CA ILE A 9 8.36 33.46 -32.33
C ILE A 9 7.29 32.87 -33.28
N ILE A 10 7.44 33.03 -34.59
CA ILE A 10 6.50 32.44 -35.58
C ILE A 10 6.62 30.91 -35.63
N TRP A 11 7.83 30.36 -35.45
CA TRP A 11 8.00 28.90 -35.34
C TRP A 11 7.38 28.32 -34.06
N TRP A 12 7.43 29.04 -32.94
CA TRP A 12 6.75 28.64 -31.71
C TRP A 12 5.23 28.70 -31.84
N LEU A 13 4.66 29.70 -32.51
CA LEU A 13 3.22 29.80 -32.71
C LEU A 13 2.68 28.73 -33.67
N ILE A 14 3.46 28.33 -34.69
CA ILE A 14 3.07 27.23 -35.59
C ILE A 14 3.20 25.88 -34.88
N ALA A 15 4.20 25.68 -34.01
CA ALA A 15 4.33 24.46 -33.22
C ALA A 15 3.18 24.28 -32.20
N VAL A 16 2.69 25.38 -31.61
CA VAL A 16 1.50 25.33 -30.73
C VAL A 16 0.21 25.07 -31.53
N TYR A 17 0.11 25.57 -32.77
CA TYR A 17 -1.07 25.32 -33.62
C TYR A 17 -1.11 23.91 -34.24
N PHE A 18 0.04 23.22 -34.34
CA PHE A 18 0.12 21.85 -34.84
C PHE A 18 0.05 20.76 -33.75
N PHE A 19 -0.02 21.12 -32.48
CA PHE A 19 -0.29 20.17 -31.39
C PHE A 19 -1.76 20.04 -31.00
N ASP A 20 -2.67 20.76 -31.67
CA ASP A 20 -4.09 20.82 -31.27
C ASP A 20 -5.08 20.24 -32.29
N LYS A 21 -4.60 19.41 -33.23
CA LYS A 21 -5.48 18.65 -34.14
C LYS A 21 -4.91 17.29 -34.46
N ASN A 22 -5.20 16.33 -33.58
CA ASN A 22 -5.50 14.92 -33.86
C ASN A 22 -5.22 14.06 -32.63
N SER A 23 -5.91 14.32 -31.52
CA SER A 23 -6.47 13.20 -30.77
C SER A 23 -7.89 13.05 -31.28
N ALA A 24 -8.08 12.12 -32.20
CA ALA A 24 -9.38 11.53 -32.37
C ALA A 24 -9.78 11.02 -30.98
N PHE A 25 -10.62 11.78 -30.29
CA PHE A 25 -11.47 11.22 -29.26
C PHE A 25 -12.36 10.26 -30.01
N ASP A 26 -11.94 9.00 -30.07
CA ASP A 26 -12.88 7.93 -30.29
C ASP A 26 -14.00 8.16 -29.29
N ASN A 27 -15.22 8.31 -29.80
CA ASN A 27 -16.43 8.30 -29.01
C ASN A 27 -16.47 6.95 -28.29
N ILE A 28 -15.81 6.85 -27.14
CA ILE A 28 -16.04 5.79 -26.19
C ILE A 28 -17.50 5.97 -25.79
N LEU A 29 -18.34 5.07 -26.28
CA LEU A 29 -19.73 4.96 -25.86
C LEU A 29 -19.72 5.01 -24.32
N TYR A 30 -20.30 6.07 -23.75
CA TYR A 30 -20.47 6.24 -22.30
C TYR A 30 -21.31 5.08 -21.77
N LYS A 31 -20.61 4.00 -21.37
CA LYS A 31 -21.19 2.86 -20.69
C LYS A 31 -21.29 3.31 -19.24
N ARG A 32 -22.52 3.57 -18.79
CA ARG A 32 -22.85 3.96 -17.42
C ARG A 32 -21.93 3.22 -16.43
N SER A 33 -21.13 3.96 -15.67
CA SER A 33 -20.19 3.41 -14.69
C SER A 33 -20.92 2.37 -13.83
N PRO A 34 -20.43 1.12 -13.79
CA PRO A 34 -20.98 0.09 -12.91
C PRO A 34 -21.27 0.62 -11.50
N THR A 35 -22.34 0.12 -10.87
CA THR A 35 -22.77 0.51 -9.51
C THR A 35 -21.64 0.60 -8.46
N PRO A 36 -20.62 -0.29 -8.41
CA PRO A 36 -19.59 -0.19 -7.39
C PRO A 36 -18.68 1.05 -7.57
N TYR A 37 -18.52 1.53 -8.80
CA TYR A 37 -17.71 2.70 -9.10
C TYR A 37 -18.35 4.00 -8.59
N THR A 38 -19.66 4.16 -8.81
CA THR A 38 -20.41 5.33 -8.31
C THR A 38 -20.42 5.42 -6.78
N GLN A 39 -20.48 4.26 -6.11
CA GLN A 39 -20.52 4.17 -4.65
C GLN A 39 -19.13 4.36 -4.04
N MET A 40 -18.07 3.90 -4.73
CA MET A 40 -16.70 4.25 -4.36
C MET A 40 -16.45 5.76 -4.44
N GLY A 41 -16.97 6.45 -5.45
CA GLY A 41 -16.89 7.91 -5.52
C GLY A 41 -17.49 8.59 -4.29
N GLN A 42 -18.57 8.05 -3.74
CA GLN A 42 -19.18 8.54 -2.50
C GLN A 42 -18.34 8.23 -1.26
N LEU A 43 -17.74 7.03 -1.17
CA LEU A 43 -16.81 6.68 -0.10
C LEU A 43 -15.61 7.62 -0.12
N PHE A 44 -15.00 7.82 -1.29
CA PHE A 44 -13.88 8.73 -1.49
C PHE A 44 -14.24 10.16 -1.04
N LYS A 45 -15.39 10.67 -1.49
CA LYS A 45 -15.87 12.00 -1.10
C LYS A 45 -16.07 12.12 0.42
N SER A 46 -16.56 11.07 1.07
CA SER A 46 -16.92 11.11 2.49
C SER A 46 -15.71 10.93 3.41
N CYS A 47 -14.75 10.08 3.03
CA CYS A 47 -13.66 9.68 3.92
C CYS A 47 -12.29 10.28 3.59
N TYR A 48 -12.06 10.74 2.35
CA TYR A 48 -10.70 11.08 1.85
C TYR A 48 -10.66 12.40 1.05
N SER A 49 -11.70 13.23 1.16
CA SER A 49 -11.79 14.52 0.44
C SER A 49 -11.02 15.66 1.12
N ASP A 50 -10.25 15.37 2.17
CA ASP A 50 -9.56 16.33 3.03
C ASP A 50 -8.33 17.00 2.39
N ARG A 51 -8.08 16.77 1.09
CA ARG A 51 -7.21 17.56 0.19
C ARG A 51 -5.70 17.55 0.49
N LEU A 52 -5.25 16.80 1.50
CA LEU A 52 -3.85 16.83 1.93
C LEU A 52 -2.95 15.83 1.19
N ASN A 53 -3.50 14.70 0.73
CA ASN A 53 -2.73 13.63 0.10
C ASN A 53 -3.07 13.49 -1.39
N PRO A 54 -2.07 13.21 -2.25
CA PRO A 54 -2.34 12.95 -3.66
C PRO A 54 -3.10 11.63 -3.85
N VAL A 55 -3.88 11.54 -4.93
CA VAL A 55 -4.61 10.33 -5.32
C VAL A 55 -3.94 9.70 -6.52
N VAL A 56 -3.58 8.43 -6.41
CA VAL A 56 -3.08 7.62 -7.51
C VAL A 56 -4.18 6.68 -7.95
N ILE A 57 -4.63 6.77 -9.20
CA ILE A 57 -5.74 5.97 -9.70
C ILE A 57 -5.40 5.22 -11.00
N THR A 58 -5.96 4.03 -11.18
CA THR A 58 -5.88 3.33 -12.47
C THR A 58 -6.79 3.97 -13.51
N THR A 59 -6.36 4.01 -14.78
CA THR A 59 -7.08 4.75 -15.84
C THR A 59 -8.52 4.31 -16.06
N ASN A 60 -8.83 3.03 -15.82
CA ASN A 60 -10.18 2.49 -15.94
C ASN A 60 -11.17 3.01 -14.88
N LEU A 61 -10.68 3.77 -13.90
CA LEU A 61 -11.47 4.33 -12.80
C LEU A 61 -11.51 5.86 -12.81
N ILE A 62 -10.94 6.53 -13.83
CA ILE A 62 -10.93 8.00 -13.91
C ILE A 62 -12.35 8.58 -13.86
N ASP A 63 -13.29 7.93 -14.54
CA ASP A 63 -14.69 8.35 -14.61
C ASP A 63 -15.35 8.47 -13.21
N ILE A 64 -14.89 7.69 -12.21
CA ILE A 64 -15.37 7.80 -10.81
C ILE A 64 -15.13 9.19 -10.25
N ILE A 65 -13.99 9.77 -10.58
CA ILE A 65 -13.56 11.07 -10.09
C ILE A 65 -14.16 12.18 -10.94
N GLU A 66 -14.28 12.00 -12.25
CA GLU A 66 -14.89 12.99 -13.14
C GLU A 66 -16.39 13.17 -12.89
N GLU A 67 -17.07 12.13 -12.39
CA GLU A 67 -18.48 12.22 -11.96
C GLU A 67 -18.68 12.99 -10.64
N LEU A 68 -17.61 13.33 -9.91
CA LEU A 68 -17.72 14.16 -8.71
C LEU A 68 -17.95 15.64 -9.10
N PRO A 69 -18.89 16.35 -8.44
CA PRO A 69 -19.16 17.74 -8.76
C PRO A 69 -17.89 18.60 -8.61
N VAL A 70 -17.49 19.23 -9.72
CA VAL A 70 -16.24 19.99 -9.94
C VAL A 70 -16.00 21.10 -8.90
N GLU A 71 -17.06 21.57 -8.25
CA GLU A 71 -16.99 22.64 -7.25
C GLU A 71 -16.42 22.17 -5.89
N ASP A 72 -16.34 20.86 -5.62
CA ASP A 72 -16.01 20.33 -4.29
C ASP A 72 -14.59 19.78 -4.13
N VAL A 73 -13.87 19.47 -5.21
CA VAL A 73 -12.65 18.64 -5.14
C VAL A 73 -11.46 19.26 -5.86
N SER A 74 -10.46 19.69 -5.08
CA SER A 74 -9.14 20.14 -5.54
C SER A 74 -8.11 19.21 -4.90
N PHE A 75 -7.76 18.13 -5.60
CA PHE A 75 -6.69 17.21 -5.17
C PHE A 75 -5.69 17.00 -6.32
N SER A 76 -4.44 16.73 -5.96
CA SER A 76 -3.43 16.32 -6.94
C SER A 76 -3.66 14.86 -7.31
N MET A 77 -3.94 14.61 -8.59
CA MET A 77 -4.28 13.30 -9.11
C MET A 77 -3.19 12.82 -10.06
N MET A 78 -2.76 11.58 -9.89
CA MET A 78 -1.90 10.87 -10.82
C MET A 78 -2.68 9.70 -11.41
N THR A 79 -2.72 9.64 -12.73
CA THR A 79 -3.36 8.51 -13.45
C THR A 79 -2.29 7.54 -13.91
N ILE A 80 -2.52 6.25 -13.66
CA ILE A 80 -1.61 5.17 -14.05
C ILE A 80 -2.37 4.22 -14.97
N ASP A 81 -1.88 4.05 -16.19
CA ASP A 81 -2.42 3.04 -17.10
C ASP A 81 -1.76 1.68 -16.85
N CYS A 82 -2.28 0.62 -17.48
CA CYS A 82 -1.73 -0.73 -17.38
C CYS A 82 -0.31 -0.87 -17.97
N ASN A 83 0.26 0.19 -18.56
CA ASN A 83 1.63 0.25 -19.08
C ASN A 83 2.49 1.27 -18.32
N PHE A 84 2.05 1.70 -17.13
CA PHE A 84 2.74 2.65 -16.28
C PHE A 84 3.03 4.02 -16.91
N LYS A 85 2.18 4.52 -17.79
CA LYS A 85 2.31 5.88 -18.33
C LYS A 85 1.58 6.86 -17.42
N ALA A 86 2.31 7.47 -16.51
CA ALA A 86 1.80 8.58 -15.70
C ALA A 86 1.48 9.79 -16.58
N LYS A 87 0.22 10.24 -16.59
CA LYS A 87 -0.18 11.56 -17.11
C LYS A 87 -0.33 12.53 -15.93
N ASP A 88 0.07 13.78 -16.16
CA ASP A 88 -0.06 14.91 -15.22
C ASP A 88 0.66 14.76 -13.87
N ILE A 89 2.00 14.92 -13.89
CA ILE A 89 2.80 14.98 -12.65
C ILE A 89 2.88 16.45 -12.20
N GLN A 90 1.97 16.88 -11.34
CA GLN A 90 2.17 18.11 -10.57
C GLN A 90 3.05 17.81 -9.35
N ILE A 91 4.24 18.41 -9.30
CA ILE A 91 5.23 18.17 -8.25
C ILE A 91 4.77 18.85 -6.96
N PHE A 92 4.07 18.11 -6.09
CA PHE A 92 3.89 18.45 -4.69
C PHE A 92 3.97 17.17 -3.85
N ILE A 93 4.94 17.10 -2.92
CA ILE A 93 5.20 15.94 -2.06
C ILE A 93 4.91 16.35 -0.61
N PRO A 94 3.77 15.92 -0.06
CA PRO A 94 3.75 15.31 1.27
C PRO A 94 3.07 13.93 1.25
N ALA A 95 3.39 13.17 2.28
CA ALA A 95 3.50 11.72 2.30
C ALA A 95 2.16 10.98 2.37
N TYR A 96 2.15 9.74 1.86
CA TYR A 96 1.07 8.75 1.94
C TYR A 96 -0.10 8.97 0.96
N PRO A 97 0.13 8.80 -0.37
CA PRO A 97 -0.95 8.87 -1.36
C PRO A 97 -2.11 7.90 -1.05
N LEU A 98 -3.31 8.22 -1.51
CA LEU A 98 -4.38 7.23 -1.62
C LEU A 98 -4.25 6.51 -2.96
N TYR A 99 -4.17 5.18 -2.94
CA TYR A 99 -4.15 4.37 -4.14
C TYR A 99 -5.53 3.77 -4.39
N ILE A 100 -6.12 4.06 -5.55
CA ILE A 100 -7.37 3.47 -6.01
C ILE A 100 -7.06 2.63 -7.25
N VAL A 101 -7.13 1.31 -7.10
CA VAL A 101 -6.60 0.37 -8.08
C VAL A 101 -7.70 -0.60 -8.53
N SER A 102 -7.74 -0.90 -9.81
CA SER A 102 -8.54 -2.00 -10.35
C SER A 102 -7.77 -2.70 -11.46
N THR A 103 -7.74 -4.02 -11.41
CA THR A 103 -7.11 -4.90 -12.41
C THR A 103 -7.99 -6.13 -12.65
N ASP A 104 -7.83 -6.77 -13.80
CA ASP A 104 -8.65 -7.92 -14.19
C ASP A 104 -8.17 -9.23 -13.52
N SER A 105 -6.91 -9.26 -13.07
CA SER A 105 -6.33 -10.43 -12.40
C SER A 105 -5.33 -10.06 -11.31
N THR A 106 -5.02 -11.04 -10.45
CA THR A 106 -3.99 -10.94 -9.40
C THR A 106 -2.58 -10.80 -9.98
N ASP A 107 -2.29 -11.43 -11.12
CA ASP A 107 -0.99 -11.29 -11.81
C ASP A 107 -0.77 -9.86 -12.31
N GLN A 108 -1.81 -9.24 -12.89
CA GLN A 108 -1.77 -7.84 -13.30
C GLN A 108 -1.57 -6.91 -12.10
N LEU A 109 -2.29 -7.17 -11.00
CA LEU A 109 -2.11 -6.43 -9.76
C LEU A 109 -0.67 -6.54 -9.25
N GLN A 110 -0.08 -7.73 -9.26
CA GLN A 110 1.30 -7.95 -8.84
C GLN A 110 2.29 -7.17 -9.72
N GLY A 111 2.08 -7.17 -11.04
CA GLY A 111 2.86 -6.36 -11.98
C GLY A 111 2.80 -4.87 -11.63
N LEU A 112 1.59 -4.34 -11.46
CA LEU A 112 1.36 -2.95 -11.10
C LEU A 112 1.99 -2.57 -9.75
N LEU A 113 1.87 -3.41 -8.73
CA LEU A 113 2.46 -3.17 -7.41
C LEU A 113 3.99 -3.15 -7.46
N ASN A 114 4.62 -4.01 -8.29
CA ASN A 114 6.07 -3.98 -8.50
C ASN A 114 6.54 -2.68 -9.14
N GLU A 115 5.80 -2.18 -10.13
CA GLU A 115 6.09 -0.92 -10.79
C GLU A 115 5.89 0.26 -9.84
N LEU A 116 4.75 0.31 -9.14
CA LEU A 116 4.46 1.30 -8.12
C LEU A 116 5.56 1.35 -7.06
N LYS A 117 6.02 0.20 -6.56
CA LYS A 117 7.10 0.10 -5.57
C LYS A 117 8.43 0.70 -6.04
N SER A 118 8.65 0.82 -7.34
CA SER A 118 9.84 1.46 -7.91
C SER A 118 9.75 2.99 -7.96
N THR A 119 8.58 3.56 -7.65
CA THR A 119 8.31 4.99 -7.83
C THR A 119 8.55 5.82 -6.57
N PRO A 120 8.85 7.11 -6.70
CA PRO A 120 9.03 8.01 -5.56
C PRO A 120 7.77 8.19 -4.69
N THR A 121 6.59 7.89 -5.23
CA THR A 121 5.31 8.03 -4.50
C THR A 121 4.96 6.81 -3.66
N TRP A 122 5.64 5.67 -3.85
CA TRP A 122 5.39 4.45 -3.07
C TRP A 122 5.59 4.69 -1.60
N ASN A 123 4.59 4.32 -0.81
CA ASN A 123 4.69 4.38 0.64
C ASN A 123 3.81 3.32 1.28
N ILE A 124 4.40 2.50 2.15
CA ILE A 124 3.73 1.36 2.79
C ILE A 124 2.64 1.76 3.80
N VAL A 125 2.65 3.01 4.27
CA VAL A 125 1.62 3.54 5.19
C VAL A 125 0.42 4.11 4.43
N SER A 126 0.52 4.19 3.09
CA SER A 126 -0.57 4.62 2.22
C SER A 126 -1.79 3.71 2.31
N ILE A 127 -2.96 4.28 2.04
CA ILE A 127 -4.19 3.52 1.92
C ILE A 127 -4.31 2.98 0.50
N PHE A 128 -4.61 1.69 0.37
CA PHE A 128 -4.87 1.02 -0.89
C PHE A 128 -6.32 0.54 -0.94
N LEU A 129 -7.08 1.07 -1.89
CA LEU A 129 -8.45 0.67 -2.20
C LEU A 129 -8.44 -0.09 -3.53
N PHE A 130 -8.64 -1.40 -3.48
CA PHE A 130 -8.80 -2.23 -4.66
C PHE A 130 -10.27 -2.36 -5.03
N ILE A 131 -10.63 -2.15 -6.29
CA ILE A 131 -11.99 -2.31 -6.81
C ILE A 131 -12.04 -3.50 -7.75
N GLU A 132 -12.90 -4.46 -7.40
CA GLU A 132 -13.18 -5.63 -8.22
C GLU A 132 -13.77 -5.24 -9.58
N ALA A 133 -13.14 -5.72 -10.66
CA ALA A 133 -13.75 -5.70 -11.99
C ALA A 133 -14.95 -6.67 -12.03
N GLU A 134 -16.00 -6.31 -12.77
CA GLU A 134 -17.30 -7.01 -12.76
C GLU A 134 -17.18 -8.54 -12.88
N GLY A 135 -18.00 -9.26 -12.10
CA GLY A 135 -18.31 -10.69 -12.34
C GLY A 135 -17.72 -11.71 -11.35
N ASN A 136 -16.89 -11.29 -10.39
CA ASN A 136 -16.24 -12.20 -9.44
C ASN A 136 -16.94 -12.31 -8.06
N TYR A 137 -17.95 -11.48 -7.78
CA TYR A 137 -18.77 -11.51 -6.57
C TYR A 137 -17.98 -11.64 -5.27
N CYS A 138 -16.93 -10.84 -5.11
CA CYS A 138 -16.04 -10.83 -3.94
C CYS A 138 -15.20 -12.11 -3.72
N GLN A 139 -15.22 -13.09 -4.64
CA GLN A 139 -14.50 -14.36 -4.47
C GLN A 139 -12.98 -14.18 -4.36
N ASN A 140 -12.44 -13.13 -4.98
CA ASN A 140 -10.99 -12.87 -5.00
C ASN A 140 -10.50 -12.01 -3.84
N ALA A 141 -11.39 -11.57 -2.93
CA ALA A 141 -11.05 -10.64 -1.86
C ALA A 141 -9.87 -11.11 -1.01
N SER A 142 -9.88 -12.38 -0.57
CA SER A 142 -8.80 -12.95 0.24
C SER A 142 -7.47 -12.97 -0.52
N GLN A 143 -7.45 -13.50 -1.75
CA GLN A 143 -6.24 -13.60 -2.56
C GLN A 143 -5.60 -12.24 -2.86
N VAL A 144 -6.42 -11.25 -3.20
CA VAL A 144 -5.96 -9.89 -3.48
C VAL A 144 -5.43 -9.23 -2.21
N LEU A 145 -6.12 -9.35 -1.07
CA LEU A 145 -5.66 -8.79 0.20
C LEU A 145 -4.37 -9.47 0.70
N GLN A 146 -4.21 -10.77 0.49
CA GLN A 146 -2.97 -11.47 0.77
C GLN A 146 -1.82 -11.00 -0.14
N LEU A 147 -2.10 -10.70 -1.41
CA LEU A 147 -1.10 -10.12 -2.31
C LEU A 147 -0.69 -8.72 -1.81
N LEU A 148 -1.63 -7.85 -1.48
CA LEU A 148 -1.34 -6.52 -0.91
C LEU A 148 -0.52 -6.63 0.38
N TRP A 149 -0.84 -7.60 1.24
CA TRP A 149 -0.05 -7.88 2.44
C TRP A 149 1.40 -8.29 2.15
N LYS A 150 1.65 -9.10 1.12
CA LYS A 150 3.02 -9.47 0.69
C LYS A 150 3.85 -8.27 0.23
N PHE A 151 3.19 -7.15 -0.08
CA PHE A 151 3.82 -5.87 -0.41
C PHE A 151 3.93 -4.92 0.78
N ASP A 152 3.71 -5.40 2.00
CA ASP A 152 3.74 -4.64 3.26
C ASP A 152 2.64 -3.56 3.36
N LEU A 153 1.54 -3.72 2.61
CA LEU A 153 0.45 -2.73 2.54
C LEU A 153 -0.65 -3.05 3.57
N LEU A 154 -0.45 -2.62 4.81
CA LEU A 154 -1.38 -2.91 5.92
C LEU A 154 -2.74 -2.21 5.77
N SER A 155 -2.77 -0.97 5.28
CA SER A 155 -3.99 -0.18 5.08
C SER A 155 -4.65 -0.50 3.73
N SER A 156 -4.98 -1.78 3.52
CA SER A 156 -5.54 -2.29 2.27
C SER A 156 -7.00 -2.71 2.43
N PHE A 157 -7.81 -2.35 1.45
CA PHE A 157 -9.23 -2.65 1.39
C PHE A 157 -9.62 -3.15 0.00
N TYR A 158 -10.56 -4.09 -0.04
CA TYR A 158 -11.10 -4.65 -1.27
C TYR A 158 -12.60 -4.34 -1.35
N PHE A 159 -13.01 -3.72 -2.46
CA PHE A 159 -14.35 -3.23 -2.70
C PHE A 159 -15.00 -4.05 -3.82
N CYS A 160 -16.15 -4.64 -3.56
CA CYS A 160 -16.82 -5.55 -4.48
C CYS A 160 -18.33 -5.62 -4.21
N ILE A 161 -19.05 -6.37 -5.06
CA ILE A 161 -20.50 -6.59 -4.96
C ILE A 161 -20.77 -8.06 -4.71
N GLU A 162 -21.45 -8.39 -3.61
CA GLU A 162 -21.92 -9.76 -3.35
C GLU A 162 -23.12 -10.13 -4.26
N PRO A 163 -23.46 -11.42 -4.43
CA PRO A 163 -24.54 -11.86 -5.33
C PRO A 163 -25.93 -11.28 -5.05
N ASN A 164 -26.14 -10.77 -3.84
CA ASN A 164 -27.36 -10.08 -3.41
C ASN A 164 -27.39 -8.59 -3.78
N ASN A 165 -26.39 -8.09 -4.51
CA ASN A 165 -26.13 -6.69 -4.82
C ASN A 165 -25.69 -5.82 -3.64
N ASP A 166 -25.31 -6.42 -2.51
CA ASP A 166 -24.72 -5.68 -1.41
C ASP A 166 -23.28 -5.31 -1.76
N ILE A 167 -22.91 -4.08 -1.43
CA ILE A 167 -21.55 -3.61 -1.61
C ILE A 167 -20.77 -3.91 -0.34
N MET A 168 -19.70 -4.66 -0.50
CA MET A 168 -18.91 -5.14 0.63
C MET A 168 -17.50 -4.56 0.57
N LEU A 169 -17.04 -4.17 1.75
CA LEU A 169 -15.66 -3.82 2.02
C LEU A 169 -15.00 -4.99 2.72
N TYR A 170 -13.85 -5.44 2.23
CA TYR A 170 -13.03 -6.43 2.90
C TYR A 170 -11.70 -5.82 3.32
N THR A 171 -11.17 -6.31 4.44
CA THR A 171 -9.80 -6.02 4.88
C THR A 171 -9.26 -7.23 5.63
N TYR A 172 -7.98 -7.20 5.99
CA TYR A 172 -7.36 -8.25 6.78
C TYR A 172 -6.63 -7.67 8.00
N ASN A 173 -6.51 -8.45 9.06
CA ASN A 173 -5.56 -8.19 10.13
C ASN A 173 -4.55 -9.35 10.16
N PRO A 174 -3.25 -9.11 9.89
CA PRO A 174 -2.26 -10.18 9.84
C PRO A 174 -1.70 -10.57 11.22
N TYR A 175 -2.07 -9.82 12.27
CA TYR A 175 -1.48 -9.94 13.59
C TYR A 175 -2.43 -10.51 14.63
N THR A 176 -3.71 -10.18 14.54
CA THR A 176 -4.72 -10.58 15.53
C THR A 176 -6.07 -10.86 14.88
N ASN A 177 -7.01 -11.37 15.68
CA ASN A 177 -8.42 -11.49 15.32
C ASN A 177 -9.25 -10.29 15.83
N ARG A 178 -8.65 -9.10 15.93
CA ARG A 178 -9.37 -7.87 16.30
C ARG A 178 -9.62 -6.95 15.10
N ALA A 179 -10.82 -6.39 15.08
CA ALA A 179 -11.23 -5.30 14.22
C ALA A 179 -12.34 -4.49 14.94
N PRO A 180 -12.61 -3.23 14.52
CA PRO A 180 -13.76 -2.46 15.02
C PRO A 180 -15.10 -3.20 14.82
N ASP A 181 -16.10 -2.88 15.62
CA ASP A 181 -17.39 -3.61 15.69
C ASP A 181 -18.15 -3.74 14.34
N LEU A 182 -17.95 -2.80 13.41
CA LEU A 182 -18.56 -2.85 12.08
C LEU A 182 -18.01 -4.00 11.21
N TRP A 183 -16.84 -4.53 11.55
CA TRP A 183 -16.19 -5.61 10.82
C TRP A 183 -16.59 -6.97 11.38
N THR A 184 -17.01 -7.85 10.49
CA THR A 184 -17.32 -9.25 10.81
C THR A 184 -16.22 -10.16 10.25
N GLU A 185 -15.72 -11.09 11.06
CA GLU A 185 -14.75 -12.09 10.58
C GLU A 185 -15.37 -12.95 9.47
N VAL A 186 -14.60 -13.15 8.42
CA VAL A 186 -14.93 -14.07 7.34
C VAL A 186 -14.23 -15.39 7.63
N ASN A 187 -15.04 -16.44 7.83
CA ASN A 187 -14.48 -17.78 7.94
C ASN A 187 -13.97 -18.22 6.57
N THR A 188 -12.66 -18.44 6.47
CA THR A 188 -12.00 -18.89 5.26
C THR A 188 -10.86 -19.83 5.61
N ASP A 189 -10.70 -20.86 4.79
CA ASP A 189 -9.63 -21.85 4.92
C ASP A 189 -8.33 -21.37 4.27
N ASP A 190 -8.36 -20.30 3.48
CA ASP A 190 -7.23 -19.80 2.70
C ASP A 190 -6.29 -18.85 3.46
N LYS A 191 -6.25 -18.95 4.80
CA LYS A 191 -5.44 -18.08 5.67
C LYS A 191 -3.94 -18.41 5.51
N PRO A 192 -3.06 -17.41 5.28
CA PRO A 192 -1.62 -17.64 5.21
C PRO A 192 -1.00 -18.23 6.49
N ASN A 193 -1.59 -17.95 7.64
CA ASN A 193 -1.21 -18.45 8.95
C ASN A 193 -2.37 -18.25 9.94
N ASN A 194 -2.23 -18.78 11.17
CA ASN A 194 -3.29 -18.76 12.19
C ASN A 194 -3.62 -17.36 12.75
N TRP A 195 -2.77 -16.36 12.53
CA TRP A 195 -2.97 -14.98 13.00
C TRP A 195 -3.65 -14.11 11.95
N TRP A 196 -3.59 -14.51 10.68
CA TRP A 196 -4.16 -13.73 9.59
C TRP A 196 -5.67 -13.94 9.53
N THR A 197 -6.41 -12.87 9.78
CA THR A 197 -7.87 -12.87 9.84
C THR A 197 -8.46 -11.97 8.77
N LEU A 198 -9.39 -12.49 7.97
CA LEU A 198 -10.13 -11.73 6.97
C LEU A 198 -11.40 -11.15 7.60
N TYR A 199 -11.73 -9.92 7.25
CA TYR A 199 -12.93 -9.22 7.70
C TYR A 199 -13.72 -8.69 6.51
N LYS A 200 -15.03 -8.59 6.71
CA LYS A 200 -15.92 -7.86 5.82
C LYS A 200 -16.87 -6.94 6.59
N GLN A 201 -17.26 -5.84 5.97
CA GLN A 201 -18.34 -4.98 6.44
C GLN A 201 -19.23 -4.57 5.25
N LEU A 202 -20.50 -4.33 5.52
CA LEU A 202 -21.42 -3.76 4.55
C LEU A 202 -21.08 -2.27 4.35
N TYR A 203 -20.98 -1.83 3.10
CA TYR A 203 -20.84 -0.41 2.80
C TYR A 203 -22.22 0.26 2.82
N ILE A 204 -22.43 1.16 3.79
CA ILE A 204 -23.62 2.00 3.86
C ILE A 204 -23.22 3.44 3.49
N PRO A 205 -23.73 3.99 2.39
CA PRO A 205 -23.37 5.34 1.97
C PRO A 205 -23.72 6.39 3.03
N LYS A 206 -22.80 7.34 3.26
CA LYS A 206 -22.93 8.46 4.21
C LYS A 206 -22.96 8.07 5.70
N ASP A 207 -22.64 6.83 6.04
CA ASP A 207 -22.43 6.43 7.43
C ASP A 207 -21.02 6.87 7.88
N GLU A 208 -20.95 7.79 8.85
CA GLU A 208 -19.69 8.27 9.43
C GLU A 208 -18.89 7.14 10.10
N GLY A 209 -19.55 6.08 10.57
CA GLY A 209 -18.92 4.91 11.17
C GLY A 209 -18.01 4.16 10.20
N VAL A 210 -18.31 4.21 8.89
CA VAL A 210 -17.49 3.54 7.86
C VAL A 210 -16.12 4.20 7.74
N CYS A 211 -16.03 5.54 7.72
CA CYS A 211 -14.72 6.20 7.60
C CYS A 211 -13.84 5.95 8.84
N GLN A 212 -14.45 5.92 10.03
CA GLN A 212 -13.74 5.58 11.27
C GLN A 212 -13.27 4.12 11.25
N SER A 213 -14.08 3.20 10.73
CA SER A 213 -13.71 1.79 10.62
C SER A 213 -12.65 1.50 9.56
N LEU A 214 -12.38 2.42 8.63
CA LEU A 214 -11.29 2.32 7.64
C LEU A 214 -9.96 2.88 8.14
N SER A 215 -9.96 3.68 9.21
CA SER A 215 -8.75 4.34 9.75
C SER A 215 -8.14 3.63 10.97
N TYR A 216 -8.67 2.48 11.37
CA TYR A 216 -8.15 1.75 12.52
C TYR A 216 -6.75 1.20 12.28
N ASP A 217 -5.87 1.41 13.25
CA ASP A 217 -4.51 0.92 13.20
C ASP A 217 -4.42 -0.51 13.74
N LYS A 218 -4.14 -1.44 12.82
CA LYS A 218 -3.99 -2.89 13.06
C LYS A 218 -2.79 -3.24 13.95
N THR A 219 -1.89 -2.29 14.18
CA THR A 219 -0.67 -2.47 14.99
C THR A 219 -0.81 -2.00 16.43
N THR A 220 -1.96 -1.41 16.80
CA THR A 220 -2.24 -0.91 18.16
C THR A 220 -2.22 -2.01 19.23
N ALA A 221 -2.60 -3.23 18.87
CA ALA A 221 -2.54 -4.39 19.73
C ALA A 221 -2.11 -5.60 18.91
N LEU A 222 -0.94 -6.15 19.23
CA LEU A 222 -0.38 -7.30 18.56
C LEU A 222 -0.63 -8.62 19.30
N ASP A 223 -1.27 -8.59 20.48
CA ASP A 223 -1.73 -9.77 21.25
C ASP A 223 -0.72 -10.93 21.36
N GLY A 224 0.55 -10.59 21.58
CA GLY A 224 1.63 -11.57 21.71
C GLY A 224 2.15 -12.10 20.37
N TYR A 225 1.82 -11.45 19.25
CA TYR A 225 2.30 -11.81 17.91
C TYR A 225 3.83 -12.01 17.91
N GLU A 226 4.27 -13.06 17.21
CA GLU A 226 5.68 -13.43 17.15
C GLU A 226 6.44 -12.44 16.25
N VAL A 227 7.33 -11.63 16.83
CA VAL A 227 8.16 -10.68 16.10
C VAL A 227 9.59 -11.20 16.00
N LYS A 228 10.10 -11.31 14.78
CA LYS A 228 11.50 -11.67 14.56
C LYS A 228 12.40 -10.48 14.92
N ALA A 229 13.31 -10.70 15.84
CA ALA A 229 14.33 -9.73 16.24
C ALA A 229 15.72 -10.25 15.85
N ALA A 230 16.58 -9.35 15.39
CA ALA A 230 17.97 -9.68 15.08
C ALA A 230 18.90 -8.72 15.84
N SER A 231 19.90 -9.27 16.50
CA SER A 231 20.90 -8.51 17.24
C SER A 231 22.32 -8.98 16.89
N ASP A 232 23.24 -8.04 16.70
CA ASP A 232 24.67 -8.30 16.58
C ASP A 232 25.20 -8.41 18.01
N SER A 233 25.19 -9.63 18.57
CA SER A 233 25.72 -9.84 19.92
C SER A 233 27.24 -9.75 19.90
N MET A 234 27.81 -9.04 20.88
CA MET A 234 29.27 -9.03 21.09
C MET A 234 29.78 -10.31 21.78
N SER A 235 28.92 -11.16 22.35
CA SER A 235 29.30 -12.37 23.09
C SER A 235 28.68 -13.63 22.48
N TRP A 236 29.35 -14.18 21.49
CA TRP A 236 28.95 -15.38 20.75
C TRP A 236 29.07 -16.70 21.55
N GLU A 237 29.58 -16.65 22.78
CA GLU A 237 29.96 -17.85 23.55
C GLU A 237 28.77 -18.63 24.15
N HIS A 238 27.57 -18.04 24.20
CA HIS A 238 26.37 -18.63 24.80
C HIS A 238 25.16 -18.76 23.87
N ILE A 239 25.35 -18.50 22.58
CA ILE A 239 24.25 -18.46 21.61
C ILE A 239 24.37 -19.63 20.63
N THR A 240 23.36 -20.49 20.64
CA THR A 240 23.15 -21.53 19.63
C THR A 240 22.42 -20.93 18.43
N ARG A 241 22.90 -21.26 17.22
CA ARG A 241 22.28 -20.82 15.96
C ARG A 241 20.90 -21.44 15.79
N ASN A 242 19.98 -20.71 15.17
CA ASN A 242 18.60 -21.16 14.87
C ASN A 242 17.77 -21.55 16.09
N GLU A 243 18.18 -21.20 17.30
CA GLU A 243 17.38 -21.38 18.51
C GLU A 243 16.50 -20.16 18.76
N THR A 244 15.31 -20.42 19.32
CA THR A 244 14.39 -19.38 19.76
C THR A 244 14.65 -19.09 21.23
N TYR A 245 14.92 -17.84 21.54
CA TYR A 245 15.14 -17.41 22.90
C TYR A 245 14.01 -16.50 23.40
N ASN A 246 13.59 -16.73 24.65
CA ASN A 246 12.62 -15.87 25.33
C ASN A 246 13.24 -14.52 25.71
N ILE A 247 12.40 -13.53 26.01
CA ILE A 247 12.82 -12.20 26.47
C ILE A 247 13.81 -12.23 27.66
N SER A 248 13.71 -13.25 28.53
CA SER A 248 14.60 -13.45 29.66
C SER A 248 16.06 -13.77 29.26
N SER A 249 16.28 -14.28 28.04
CA SER A 249 17.62 -14.53 27.51
C SER A 249 18.40 -13.25 27.18
N PHE A 250 17.72 -12.11 27.08
CA PHE A 250 18.38 -10.82 26.82
C PHE A 250 19.36 -10.44 27.93
N ASP A 251 19.13 -10.95 29.15
CA ASP A 251 19.98 -10.72 30.31
C ASP A 251 21.39 -11.28 30.11
N GLU A 252 21.54 -12.33 29.30
CA GLU A 252 22.79 -13.05 29.06
C GLU A 252 23.47 -12.64 27.74
N THR A 253 22.73 -12.00 26.83
CA THR A 253 23.14 -11.88 25.41
C THR A 253 23.27 -10.45 24.88
N LEU A 254 22.67 -9.46 25.55
CA LEU A 254 22.65 -8.05 25.12
C LEU A 254 23.34 -7.12 26.12
N MET A 255 23.94 -6.04 25.62
CA MET A 255 24.39 -4.94 26.48
C MET A 255 23.18 -4.29 27.18
N ASN A 256 23.39 -3.77 28.39
CA ASN A 256 22.30 -3.22 29.22
C ASN A 256 21.42 -2.18 28.51
N GLY A 257 21.99 -1.32 27.66
CA GLY A 257 21.22 -0.32 26.90
C GLY A 257 20.28 -0.94 25.86
N ASP A 258 20.81 -1.84 25.03
CA ASP A 258 20.03 -2.52 23.99
C ASP A 258 18.96 -3.44 24.61
N ARG A 259 19.30 -4.11 25.71
CA ARG A 259 18.35 -4.88 26.52
C ARG A 259 17.19 -4.01 26.99
N THR A 260 17.45 -2.89 27.66
CA THR A 260 16.40 -2.01 28.17
C THR A 260 15.51 -1.48 27.04
N PHE A 261 16.10 -1.09 25.92
CA PHE A 261 15.34 -0.65 24.75
C PHE A 261 14.43 -1.77 24.22
N MET A 262 14.97 -2.95 23.95
CA MET A 262 14.22 -4.07 23.35
C MET A 262 13.11 -4.59 24.28
N VAL A 263 13.39 -4.73 25.58
CA VAL A 263 12.38 -5.14 26.57
C VAL A 263 11.25 -4.10 26.64
N THR A 264 11.59 -2.81 26.68
CA THR A 264 10.60 -1.74 26.71
C THR A 264 9.75 -1.74 25.45
N LEU A 265 10.38 -1.87 24.28
CA LEU A 265 9.70 -1.88 22.98
C LEU A 265 8.73 -3.07 22.87
N PHE A 266 9.20 -4.29 23.14
CA PHE A 266 8.36 -5.49 22.99
C PHE A 266 7.22 -5.54 24.00
N THR A 267 7.47 -5.06 25.23
CA THR A 267 6.42 -4.93 26.24
C THR A 267 5.38 -3.90 25.81
N ALA A 268 5.81 -2.73 25.31
CA ALA A 268 4.91 -1.67 24.86
C ALA A 268 4.06 -2.10 23.64
N LEU A 269 4.65 -2.87 22.73
CA LEU A 269 3.96 -3.42 21.56
C LEU A 269 3.11 -4.67 21.87
N ASN A 270 3.24 -5.24 23.07
CA ASN A 270 2.65 -6.51 23.45
C ASN A 270 2.95 -7.63 22.42
N VAL A 271 4.23 -7.86 22.13
CA VAL A 271 4.70 -8.87 21.17
C VAL A 271 5.57 -9.92 21.84
N THR A 272 5.65 -11.09 21.23
CA THR A 272 6.57 -12.16 21.64
C THR A 272 7.80 -12.13 20.73
N PRO A 273 8.98 -11.67 21.21
CA PRO A 273 10.16 -11.66 20.37
C PRO A 273 10.67 -13.07 20.09
N LYS A 274 11.10 -13.30 18.86
CA LYS A 274 11.84 -14.49 18.44
C LYS A 274 13.17 -14.04 17.86
N ILE A 275 14.23 -14.35 18.58
CA ILE A 275 15.55 -13.85 18.24
C ILE A 275 16.25 -14.88 17.36
N ASN A 276 16.73 -14.44 16.19
CA ASN A 276 17.62 -15.23 15.35
C ASN A 276 18.98 -14.55 15.35
N TYR A 277 20.02 -15.31 15.69
CA TYR A 277 21.40 -14.86 15.63
C TYR A 277 22.07 -15.48 14.39
N ASP A 278 22.43 -14.62 13.43
CA ASP A 278 23.17 -15.00 12.23
C ASP A 278 24.67 -14.67 12.39
N ASP A 279 25.52 -15.28 11.55
CA ASP A 279 27.01 -15.28 11.58
C ASP A 279 27.66 -13.90 11.90
N PRO A 280 28.89 -13.88 12.45
CA PRO A 280 29.51 -12.66 12.93
C PRO A 280 29.87 -11.72 11.78
N GLY A 281 29.22 -10.55 11.76
CA GLY A 281 29.56 -9.42 10.92
C GLY A 281 28.62 -9.22 9.72
N ALA A 282 27.72 -8.26 9.91
CA ALA A 282 26.90 -7.52 8.94
C ALA A 282 25.46 -8.03 8.71
N TYR A 283 24.52 -7.16 9.08
CA TYR A 283 23.11 -7.20 8.69
C TYR A 283 22.93 -6.97 7.18
N LYS A 284 22.25 -7.89 6.48
CA LYS A 284 21.59 -7.59 5.19
C LYS A 284 20.25 -8.30 5.06
N ASN A 285 19.19 -7.52 4.80
CA ASN A 285 17.87 -7.94 4.30
C ASN A 285 17.11 -9.04 5.07
N ASN A 286 17.21 -9.12 6.40
CA ASN A 286 16.41 -10.04 7.22
C ASN A 286 16.44 -11.52 6.75
N THR A 287 17.44 -11.93 5.97
CA THR A 287 17.62 -13.31 5.45
C THR A 287 19.10 -13.67 5.33
N VAL A 288 19.47 -14.83 5.89
CA VAL A 288 20.81 -15.42 5.92
C VAL A 288 21.38 -15.59 4.52
N LYS A 289 22.49 -14.92 4.21
CA LYS A 289 23.47 -15.43 3.23
C LYS A 289 24.89 -15.23 3.76
N ALA A 290 25.61 -16.34 3.89
CA ALA A 290 27.01 -16.36 4.28
C ALA A 290 27.85 -15.55 3.27
N THR A 291 28.53 -14.50 3.73
CA THR A 291 29.66 -13.94 2.98
C THR A 291 30.84 -13.74 3.91
N GLY A 292 31.87 -14.55 3.70
CA GLY A 292 33.12 -14.48 4.43
C GLY A 292 33.94 -13.23 4.06
N LYS A 293 34.68 -12.76 5.07
CA LYS A 293 35.81 -11.83 5.08
C LYS A 293 35.50 -10.33 4.95
N ARG A 294 35.73 -9.66 6.10
CA ARG A 294 35.83 -8.21 6.34
C ARG A 294 36.65 -7.48 5.27
N ASN A 295 36.12 -6.37 4.76
CA ASN A 295 36.93 -5.24 4.30
C ASN A 295 36.17 -3.92 4.54
N PRO A 296 36.66 -2.99 5.37
CA PRO A 296 35.96 -1.74 5.63
C PRO A 296 36.36 -0.70 4.58
N ARG A 297 35.40 -0.21 3.79
CA ARG A 297 35.41 1.12 3.16
C ARG A 297 34.06 1.37 2.51
N TYR A 298 33.29 2.29 3.08
CA TYR A 298 32.13 2.89 2.43
C TYR A 298 32.54 3.54 1.11
N LYS A 299 31.91 3.12 0.01
CA LYS A 299 31.81 3.88 -1.24
C LYS A 299 30.40 3.70 -1.79
N TYR A 300 29.63 4.77 -1.77
CA TYR A 300 28.40 4.90 -2.54
C TYR A 300 28.74 4.87 -4.04
N PHE A 301 28.00 4.08 -4.82
CA PHE A 301 27.96 4.17 -6.27
C PHE A 301 26.54 3.87 -6.76
N CYS A 302 25.90 4.89 -7.35
CA CYS A 302 24.86 4.71 -8.36
C CYS A 302 25.54 4.53 -9.73
N PRO A 303 25.19 3.53 -10.54
CA PRO A 303 25.54 3.54 -11.95
C PRO A 303 24.50 4.34 -12.75
N LYS A 304 25.02 5.03 -13.77
CA LYS A 304 24.28 5.62 -14.89
C LYS A 304 23.64 4.56 -15.76
#